data_AF-A0A662LQL9-F1
#
_entry.id   AF-A0A662LQL9-F1
#
_cell.length_a   1.000
_cell.length_b   1.000
_cell.length_c   1.000
_cell.angle_alpha   90.00
_cell.angle_beta   90.00
_cell.angle_gamma   90.00
#
_symmetry.space_group_name_H-M   'P 1'
#
loop_
_entity.id
_entity.type
_entity.pdbx_description
1 polymer ?
#
loop_
_entity_poly.entity_id
_entity_poly.type
_entity_poly.pdbx_seq_one_letter_code
_entity_poly.pdbx_strand_id
1 'polypeptide(L)'
;MSKPLPKWLMERYSILWKRFNEKEFDHDESVQILKEEKERLVSVVLSELKKHGWLTVKLHPEDSRKRIYKLKNPEDAINEIEHT
;
A
#
# COMPACT_ATOMS: atom_id res chain seq x y z
N MET A 1 7.39 -8.84 8.88
CA MET A 1 7.34 -10.07 8.07
C MET A 1 6.42 -9.83 6.90
N SER A 2 7.03 -9.44 5.78
CA SER A 2 6.37 -9.33 4.49
C SER A 2 6.06 -10.71 3.92
N LYS A 3 5.04 -10.80 3.08
CA LYS A 3 4.65 -12.02 2.33
C LYS A 3 4.71 -11.74 0.83
N PRO A 4 4.97 -12.75 -0.03
CA PRO A 4 4.94 -12.58 -1.47
C PRO A 4 3.61 -11.99 -1.94
N LEU A 5 3.66 -11.02 -2.86
CA LEU A 5 2.44 -10.43 -3.44
C LEU A 5 1.99 -11.24 -4.67
N PRO A 6 0.69 -11.53 -4.82
CA PRO A 6 0.16 -12.02 -6.09
C PRO A 6 0.34 -10.96 -7.19
N LYS A 7 0.45 -11.40 -8.45
CA LYS A 7 0.77 -10.54 -9.60
C LYS A 7 -0.09 -9.26 -9.68
N TRP A 8 -1.41 -9.40 -9.56
CA TRP A 8 -2.35 -8.28 -9.64
C TRP A 8 -2.15 -7.21 -8.55
N LEU A 9 -1.62 -7.62 -7.38
CA LEU A 9 -1.35 -6.74 -6.25
C LEU A 9 0.02 -6.07 -6.41
N MET A 10 1.00 -6.79 -6.95
CA MET A 10 2.33 -6.26 -7.28
C MET A 10 2.27 -5.17 -8.35
N GLU A 11 1.42 -5.33 -9.38
CA GLU A 11 1.21 -4.31 -10.42
C GLU A 11 0.73 -2.98 -9.82
N ARG A 12 -0.25 -3.04 -8.91
CA ARG A 12 -0.81 -1.86 -8.24
C ARG A 12 0.14 -1.25 -7.23
N TYR A 13 0.84 -2.09 -6.48
CA TYR A 13 1.95 -1.65 -5.64
C TYR A 13 2.97 -0.86 -6.46
N SER A 14 3.34 -1.35 -7.64
CA SER A 14 4.33 -0.69 -8.50
C SER A 14 3.87 0.69 -8.98
N ILE A 15 2.58 0.84 -9.30
CA ILE A 15 1.97 2.13 -9.65
C ILE A 15 2.04 3.11 -8.48
N LEU A 16 1.64 2.67 -7.28
CA LEU A 16 1.70 3.50 -6.07
C LEU A 16 3.15 3.85 -5.71
N TRP A 17 4.07 2.88 -5.78
CA TRP A 17 5.49 3.06 -5.48
C TRP A 17 6.15 4.08 -6.39
N LYS A 18 5.86 4.03 -7.70
CA LYS A 18 6.37 5.01 -8.67
C LYS A 18 5.94 6.44 -8.32
N ARG A 19 4.78 6.61 -7.68
CA ARG A 19 4.25 7.93 -7.33
C ARG A 19 4.70 8.42 -5.96
N PHE A 20 4.51 7.59 -4.93
CA PHE A 20 4.68 7.97 -3.53
C PHE A 20 6.03 7.56 -2.98
N ASN A 21 6.63 6.47 -3.48
CA ASN A 21 7.87 5.91 -2.95
C ASN A 21 7.74 5.73 -1.42
N GLU A 22 8.63 6.34 -0.64
CA GLU A 22 8.60 6.31 0.83
C GLU A 22 7.76 7.42 1.48
N LYS A 23 7.08 8.25 0.67
CA LYS A 23 6.20 9.30 1.18
C LYS A 23 4.89 8.71 1.69
N GLU A 24 4.34 9.41 2.67
CA GLU A 24 3.02 9.13 3.20
C GLU A 24 1.95 9.68 2.25
N PHE A 25 0.80 9.00 2.18
CA PHE A 25 -0.34 9.38 1.34
C PHE A 25 -1.66 8.96 2.00
N ASP A 26 -2.78 9.51 1.54
CA ASP A 26 -4.11 9.17 2.02
C ASP A 26 -4.90 8.27 1.04
N HIS A 27 -6.14 7.94 1.43
CA HIS A 27 -7.01 7.10 0.62
C HIS A 27 -7.43 7.79 -0.69
N ASP A 28 -7.75 9.09 -0.63
CA ASP A 28 -8.19 9.86 -1.79
C ASP A 28 -7.08 9.93 -2.85
N GLU A 29 -5.84 10.15 -2.42
CA GLU A 29 -4.65 10.09 -3.26
C GLU A 29 -4.46 8.72 -3.91
N SER A 30 -4.74 7.64 -3.17
CA SER A 30 -4.67 6.26 -3.71
C SER A 30 -5.70 6.05 -4.83
N VAL A 31 -6.91 6.57 -4.66
CA VAL A 31 -7.99 6.49 -5.66
C VAL A 31 -7.62 7.23 -6.93
N GLN A 32 -7.05 8.43 -6.80
CA GLN A 32 -6.62 9.24 -7.94
C GLN A 32 -5.50 8.58 -8.76
N ILE A 33 -4.61 7.83 -8.10
CA ILE A 33 -3.45 7.21 -8.74
C ILE A 33 -3.77 5.87 -9.38
N LEU A 34 -4.50 5.00 -8.68
CA LEU A 34 -4.84 3.68 -9.22
C LEU A 34 -5.91 3.74 -10.31
N LYS A 35 -6.75 4.79 -10.33
CA LYS A 35 -7.80 5.01 -11.35
C LYS A 35 -8.64 3.76 -11.63
N GLU A 36 -8.89 2.96 -10.60
CA GLU A 36 -9.72 1.75 -10.72
C GLU A 36 -11.17 2.14 -11.01
N GLU A 37 -11.88 1.32 -11.79
CA GLU A 37 -13.29 1.57 -12.14
C GLU A 37 -14.20 1.70 -10.91
N LYS A 38 -13.81 1.08 -9.80
CA LYS A 38 -14.56 1.08 -8.54
C LYS A 38 -13.63 1.42 -7.38
N GLU A 39 -13.97 2.46 -6.64
CA GLU A 39 -13.25 2.89 -5.44
C GLU A 39 -13.08 1.77 -4.40
N ARG A 40 -14.07 0.86 -4.30
CA ARG A 40 -13.99 -0.31 -3.42
C ARG A 40 -12.77 -1.20 -3.71
N LEU A 41 -12.32 -1.28 -4.97
CA LEU A 41 -11.13 -2.05 -5.33
C LEU A 41 -9.86 -1.44 -4.73
N VAL A 42 -9.77 -0.10 -4.67
CA VAL A 42 -8.65 0.61 -4.03
C VAL A 42 -8.56 0.23 -2.55
N SER A 43 -9.68 0.22 -1.84
CA SER A 43 -9.72 -0.22 -0.43
C SER A 43 -9.29 -1.67 -0.24
N VAL A 44 -9.65 -2.57 -1.17
CA VAL A 44 -9.19 -3.97 -1.16
C VAL A 44 -7.68 -4.04 -1.37
N VAL A 45 -7.13 -3.29 -2.32
CA VAL A 45 -5.69 -3.23 -2.61
C VAL A 45 -4.90 -2.79 -1.39
N LEU A 46 -5.29 -1.67 -0.77
CA LEU A 46 -4.63 -1.17 0.44
C LEU A 46 -4.71 -2.18 1.60
N SER A 47 -5.87 -2.83 1.77
CA SER A 47 -6.07 -3.84 2.80
C SER A 47 -5.19 -5.08 2.58
N GLU A 48 -5.10 -5.56 1.34
CA GLU A 48 -4.27 -6.71 1.01
C GLU A 48 -2.78 -6.39 1.08
N LEU A 49 -2.32 -5.21 0.65
CA LEU A 49 -0.92 -4.77 0.83
C LEU A 49 -0.54 -4.73 2.31
N LYS A 50 -1.43 -4.20 3.16
CA LYS A 50 -1.24 -4.20 4.61
C LYS A 50 -1.12 -5.62 5.16
N LYS A 51 -2.03 -6.51 4.76
CA LYS A 51 -2.06 -7.92 5.19
C LYS A 51 -0.79 -8.68 4.78
N HIS A 52 -0.21 -8.33 3.65
CA HIS A 52 1.07 -8.88 3.19
C HIS A 52 2.29 -8.15 3.76
N GLY A 53 2.12 -7.09 4.56
CA GLY A 53 3.23 -6.37 5.20
C GLY A 53 3.96 -5.38 4.28
N TRP A 54 3.43 -5.10 3.09
CA TRP A 54 4.00 -4.16 2.11
C TRP A 54 3.53 -2.72 2.31
N LEU A 55 2.61 -2.50 3.23
CA LEU A 55 2.04 -1.19 3.51
C LEU A 55 1.70 -1.06 4.99
N THR A 56 2.06 0.08 5.55
CA THR A 56 1.77 0.45 6.93
C THR A 56 0.65 1.50 6.96
N VAL A 57 -0.13 1.48 8.03
CA VAL A 57 -1.27 2.38 8.24
C VAL A 57 -1.14 3.02 9.60
N LYS A 58 -1.34 4.33 9.65
CA LYS A 58 -1.48 5.11 10.88
C LYS A 58 -2.77 5.90 10.86
N LEU A 59 -3.25 6.30 12.04
CA LEU A 59 -4.32 7.29 12.17
C LEU A 59 -3.76 8.65 11.81
N HIS A 60 -4.55 9.49 11.14
CA HIS A 60 -4.19 10.88 10.97
C HIS A 60 -4.20 11.57 12.36
N PRO A 61 -3.16 12.34 12.72
CA PRO A 61 -3.04 12.93 14.05
C PRO A 61 -4.16 13.92 14.39
N GLU A 62 -4.72 14.57 13.37
CA GLU A 62 -5.76 15.61 13.53
C GLU A 62 -7.19 15.12 13.23
N ASP A 63 -7.36 14.02 12.47
CA ASP A 63 -8.67 13.46 12.14
C ASP A 63 -8.64 11.94 12.23
N SER A 64 -9.14 11.39 13.33
CA SER A 64 -9.17 9.94 13.58
C SER A 64 -9.95 9.12 12.54
N ARG A 65 -10.76 9.77 11.68
CA ARG A 65 -11.47 9.12 10.58
C ARG A 65 -10.58 8.92 9.36
N LYS A 66 -9.48 9.68 9.26
CA LYS A 66 -8.51 9.58 8.16
C LYS A 66 -7.39 8.61 8.50
N ARG A 67 -6.89 7.95 7.46
CA ARG A 67 -5.75 7.04 7.52
C ARG A 67 -4.62 7.60 6.69
N ILE A 68 -3.42 7.47 7.23
CA ILE A 68 -2.18 7.76 6.52
C ILE A 68 -1.52 6.43 6.19
N TYR A 69 -1.21 6.25 4.91
CA TYR A 69 -0.61 5.06 4.34
C TYR A 69 0.86 5.34 4.02
N LYS A 70 1.71 4.33 4.21
CA LYS A 70 3.11 4.36 3.77
C LYS A 70 3.50 3.01 3.21
N LEU A 71 4.01 2.99 1.99
CA LEU A 71 4.55 1.79 1.37
C LEU A 71 5.87 1.40 2.04
N LYS A 72 6.08 0.10 2.21
CA LYS A 72 7.39 -0.43 2.58
C LYS A 72 8.28 -0.43 1.34
N ASN A 73 9.56 -0.17 1.52
CA ASN A 73 10.53 -0.29 0.44
C ASN A 73 10.54 -1.73 -0.13
N PRO A 74 10.57 -1.91 -1.47
CA PRO A 74 10.52 -3.24 -2.06
C PRO A 74 11.74 -4.10 -1.68
N GLU A 75 12.93 -3.50 -1.52
CA GLU A 75 14.13 -4.24 -1.11
C GLU A 75 13.96 -4.78 0.31
N ASP A 76 13.52 -3.93 1.24
CA ASP A 76 13.21 -4.33 2.61
C ASP A 76 12.14 -5.42 2.64
N ALA A 77 11.10 -5.27 1.83
CA ALA A 77 10.00 -6.22 1.78
C ALA A 77 10.45 -7.59 1.25
N ILE A 78 11.35 -7.64 0.27
CA ILE A 78 11.90 -8.89 -0.28
C ILE A 78 12.85 -9.54 0.71
N ASN A 79 13.74 -8.78 1.35
CA ASN A 79 14.67 -9.29 2.35
C ASN A 79 13.95 -9.94 3.54
N GLU A 80 12.78 -9.42 3.92
CA GLU A 80 11.93 -10.00 4.96
C GLU A 80 11.25 -11.32 4.54
N ILE A 81 11.07 -11.58 3.24
CA ILE A 81 10.43 -12.79 2.71
C ILE A 81 11.41 -13.96 2.69
N GLU A 82 12.71 -13.71 2.43
CA GLU A 82 13.73 -14.74 2.24
C GLU A 82 14.09 -15.56 3.50
N HIS A 83 13.42 -15.33 4.63
CA HIS A 83 13.67 -16.00 5.91
C HIS A 83 12.50 -16.87 6.42
N THR A 84 11.58 -17.28 5.53
CA THR A 84 10.45 -18.18 5.88
C THR A 84 10.48 -19.51 5.17
#